data_AF-A0A537TUS2-F1
#
_entry.id   AF-A0A537TUS2-F1
#
_cell.length_a   1.000
_cell.length_b   1.000
_cell.length_c   1.000
_cell.angle_alpha   90.00
_cell.angle_beta   90.00
_cell.angle_gamma   90.00
#
_symmetry.space_group_name_H-M   'P 1'
#
loop_
_entity.id
_entity.type
_entity.pdbx_description
1 polymer ?
#
loop_
_entity_poly.entity_id
_entity_poly.type
_entity_poly.pdbx_seq_one_letter_code
_entity_poly.pdbx_strand_id
1 'polypeptide(L)'
;MVVRLGGLHMQRTGFLVLISLVLGLAAGPALAAGGVQGGFAPRLIARDSAPRLAVLERVAVKQASKHSVLRGVPPASLFGASPFGPAPSSLVQTAAAAAMPAPSVSFEGLDQTQQEAASGAASVPPDTDGDVGPNHYVQIVNTAIAIYNKSGTLLFGPVATHTLWAGMTNACATHDDGDGIVLYDRFADRWVITQFALPPNPETPTKTLQCMAVSKTGDPVSGGWYRYVINEGAVFGDYPKLGIYRNGYYLSANLYSLSSGAFLGGGLFVMDRSRMLDPTLGAPRKPNTVRVPNVYGLIPADVDGPTPPAAGRPGYYAAPLDLSTGDRILLVKVTPNFTTGTPAMTKVRVPAGSFSLNLCNFGSNFACIPEPSPGERLDGLSGGQTMYRLVYLNQGGTEKLLITFSVKTASGLAGERWAELRNSPTGWAVFQQQTFAPADGQNRWLGSIAMDKHSDIALGYSVSSATLAPSIRYAGRLAADPPGKLSQGEGTLQAGTGVQRNGANRWGDYSAMSIDPSDDCTFWYTNEYYPATTSFPLWHTRVGAFRFPSCT
;
A
#
# COMPACT_ATOMS: atom_id res chain seq x y z
N MET A 1 45.34 37.98 43.28
CA MET A 1 44.48 38.67 42.30
C MET A 1 44.42 37.78 41.05
N VAL A 2 43.25 37.15 40.83
CA VAL A 2 42.68 36.64 39.54
C VAL A 2 43.61 35.79 38.64
N VAL A 3 43.61 34.45 38.71
CA VAL A 3 42.71 33.42 38.09
C VAL A 3 43.05 33.09 36.61
N ARG A 4 43.26 31.78 36.38
CA ARG A 4 43.48 31.05 35.12
C ARG A 4 42.35 31.23 34.10
N LEU A 5 42.69 31.20 32.81
CA LEU A 5 41.77 30.74 31.75
C LEU A 5 42.52 29.77 30.82
N GLY A 6 41.91 28.61 30.62
CA GLY A 6 42.26 27.62 29.60
C GLY A 6 41.00 27.07 28.96
N GLY A 7 41.16 26.41 27.82
CA GLY A 7 40.24 25.38 27.34
C GLY A 7 39.23 25.79 26.27
N LEU A 8 39.50 25.31 25.04
CA LEU A 8 38.56 25.08 23.94
C LEU A 8 37.18 24.57 24.40
N HIS A 9 36.10 25.02 23.73
CA HIS A 9 35.05 24.13 23.20
C HIS A 9 34.19 24.86 22.16
N MET A 10 34.04 24.24 20.98
CA MET A 10 33.26 24.70 19.83
C MET A 10 31.80 24.26 20.05
N GLN A 11 30.89 25.21 20.26
CA GLN A 11 29.46 24.92 20.46
C GLN A 11 28.75 24.68 19.12
N ARG A 12 28.05 23.54 19.03
CA ARG A 12 27.01 23.25 18.04
C ARG A 12 25.71 23.92 18.49
N THR A 13 25.16 24.82 17.69
CA THR A 13 23.81 25.36 17.84
C THR A 13 22.79 24.35 17.32
N GLY A 14 22.00 23.76 18.22
CA GLY A 14 20.79 23.02 17.90
C GLY A 14 19.58 23.93 17.98
N PHE A 15 18.78 24.00 16.91
CA PHE A 15 17.47 24.65 16.93
C PHE A 15 16.43 23.64 17.43
N LEU A 16 15.85 23.90 18.60
CA LEU A 16 14.62 23.28 19.09
C LEU A 16 13.43 24.04 18.53
N VAL A 17 12.52 23.37 17.81
CA VAL A 17 11.18 23.89 17.53
C VAL A 17 10.27 23.45 18.68
N LEU A 18 9.88 24.39 19.55
CA LEU A 18 8.83 24.20 20.55
C LEU A 18 7.46 24.22 19.85
N ILE A 19 6.70 23.13 19.97
CA ILE A 19 5.26 23.13 19.71
C ILE A 19 4.56 23.49 21.02
N SER A 20 3.99 24.68 21.10
CA SER A 20 3.17 25.13 22.23
C SER A 20 1.78 24.50 22.15
N LEU A 21 1.45 23.67 23.14
CA LEU A 21 0.13 23.08 23.34
C LEU A 21 -0.76 24.08 24.10
N VAL A 22 -1.79 24.63 23.44
CA VAL A 22 -2.84 25.41 24.12
C VAL A 22 -4.03 24.50 24.37
N LEU A 23 -4.18 24.04 25.61
CA LEU A 23 -5.39 23.39 26.12
C LEU A 23 -6.42 24.46 26.50
N GLY A 24 -7.44 24.64 25.66
CA GLY A 24 -8.64 25.40 25.98
C GLY A 24 -9.84 24.46 26.10
N LEU A 25 -10.25 24.12 27.33
CA LEU A 25 -11.55 23.53 27.61
C LEU A 25 -12.62 24.62 27.45
N ALA A 26 -13.46 24.50 26.43
CA ALA A 26 -14.76 25.17 26.39
C ALA A 26 -15.78 24.28 25.69
N ALA A 27 -16.81 23.87 26.43
CA ALA A 27 -17.99 23.21 25.89
C ALA A 27 -18.81 24.23 25.08
N GLY A 28 -19.17 23.87 23.85
CA GLY A 28 -20.00 24.67 22.93
C GLY A 28 -20.75 23.77 21.94
N PRO A 29 -21.90 24.21 21.41
CA PRO A 29 -23.05 23.35 21.14
C PRO A 29 -22.96 22.56 19.83
N ALA A 30 -23.75 21.48 19.77
CA ALA A 30 -23.90 20.61 18.62
C ALA A 30 -24.15 21.39 17.32
N LEU A 31 -23.19 21.32 16.39
CA LEU A 31 -23.31 21.86 15.04
C LEU A 31 -23.94 20.81 14.12
N ALA A 32 -25.05 21.22 13.51
CA ALA A 32 -25.78 20.50 12.49
C ALA A 32 -24.91 20.09 11.30
N ALA A 33 -25.28 18.99 10.66
CA ALA A 33 -24.67 18.46 9.45
C ALA A 33 -24.81 19.42 8.25
N GLY A 34 -23.88 20.37 8.13
CA GLY A 34 -23.62 21.17 6.93
C GLY A 34 -22.38 20.65 6.22
N GLY A 35 -22.53 20.21 4.97
CA GLY A 35 -21.46 19.58 4.19
C GLY A 35 -20.29 20.52 3.88
N VAL A 36 -19.12 20.25 4.45
CA VAL A 36 -17.85 20.77 3.95
C VAL A 36 -17.43 19.91 2.75
N GLN A 37 -18.00 20.18 1.58
CA GLN A 37 -17.47 19.71 0.28
C GLN A 37 -16.40 20.64 -0.31
N GLY A 38 -16.13 21.80 0.31
CA GLY A 38 -15.12 22.73 -0.17
C GLY A 38 -13.70 22.17 -0.01
N GLY A 39 -13.05 21.80 -1.11
CA GLY A 39 -11.60 21.49 -1.15
C GLY A 39 -11.23 20.23 -1.92
N PHE A 40 -12.06 19.19 -1.90
CA PHE A 40 -11.83 17.95 -2.64
C PHE A 40 -12.53 17.98 -4.00
N ALA A 41 -11.81 18.47 -5.01
CA ALA A 41 -12.32 18.59 -6.37
C ALA A 41 -11.22 18.31 -7.39
N PRO A 42 -10.72 17.06 -7.45
CA PRO A 42 -9.54 16.75 -8.23
C PRO A 42 -9.77 16.98 -9.72
N ARG A 43 -8.70 17.42 -10.38
CA ARG A 43 -8.70 17.76 -11.81
C ARG A 43 -7.45 17.21 -12.45
N LEU A 44 -7.60 16.60 -13.62
CA LEU A 44 -6.45 16.37 -14.49
C LEU A 44 -5.98 17.73 -15.02
N ILE A 45 -4.73 18.07 -14.75
CA ILE A 45 -4.15 19.38 -15.08
C ILE A 45 -3.06 19.30 -16.15
N ALA A 46 -2.49 18.12 -16.38
CA ALA A 46 -1.50 17.92 -17.43
C ALA A 46 -1.58 16.51 -18.02
N ARG A 47 -1.23 16.43 -19.30
CA ARG A 47 -1.03 15.20 -20.04
C ARG A 47 0.13 15.39 -21.00
N ASP A 48 1.00 14.39 -21.10
CA ASP A 48 2.01 14.35 -22.15
C ASP A 48 2.41 12.91 -22.54
N SER A 49 3.14 12.79 -23.65
CA SER A 49 3.84 11.61 -24.14
C SER A 49 5.32 11.73 -23.79
N ALA A 50 5.84 10.84 -22.94
CA ALA A 50 7.28 10.71 -22.77
C ALA A 50 7.92 9.87 -23.91
N PRO A 51 9.20 10.14 -24.22
CA PRO A 51 10.04 9.19 -24.95
C PRO A 51 10.29 7.92 -24.10
N ARG A 52 11.05 6.97 -24.65
CA ARG A 52 11.39 5.70 -23.99
C ARG A 52 12.22 5.94 -22.73
N LEU A 53 12.04 5.14 -21.67
CA LEU A 53 12.89 5.22 -20.47
C LEU A 53 14.38 5.06 -20.84
N ALA A 54 14.68 4.20 -21.81
CA ALA A 54 16.03 3.98 -22.33
C ALA A 54 16.72 5.23 -22.95
N VAL A 55 15.95 6.29 -23.25
CA VAL A 55 16.45 7.52 -23.89
C VAL A 55 16.31 8.75 -22.97
N LEU A 56 15.67 8.59 -21.80
CA LEU A 56 15.66 9.65 -20.81
C LEU A 56 17.05 9.74 -20.17
N GLU A 57 17.68 10.91 -20.24
CA GLU A 57 18.88 11.17 -19.44
C GLU A 57 18.55 10.89 -17.97
N ARG A 58 19.46 10.19 -17.27
CA ARG A 58 19.37 10.04 -15.82
C ARG A 58 19.38 11.44 -15.22
N VAL A 59 18.23 11.93 -14.78
CA VAL A 59 18.11 13.27 -14.22
C VAL A 59 18.93 13.30 -12.94
N ALA A 60 19.98 14.12 -12.92
CA ALA A 60 20.76 14.35 -11.72
C ALA A 60 19.90 15.13 -10.70
N VAL A 61 19.87 14.63 -9.46
CA VAL A 61 19.10 15.18 -8.34
C VAL A 61 19.46 16.65 -8.10
N LYS A 62 18.46 17.53 -8.04
CA LYS A 62 18.66 18.95 -7.67
C LYS A 62 18.35 19.29 -6.21
N GLN A 63 17.85 18.37 -5.39
CA GLN A 63 17.65 18.63 -3.96
C GLN A 63 17.65 17.34 -3.12
N ALA A 64 18.52 17.31 -2.11
CA ALA A 64 18.59 16.25 -1.11
C ALA A 64 17.87 16.71 0.17
N SER A 65 16.75 16.07 0.49
CA SER A 65 16.11 16.15 1.81
C SER A 65 16.03 14.73 2.37
N LYS A 66 16.50 14.51 3.60
CA LYS A 66 16.19 13.26 4.31
C LYS A 66 14.67 13.18 4.44
N HIS A 67 14.03 12.29 3.68
CA HIS A 67 12.58 12.16 3.72
C HIS A 67 12.22 11.09 4.76
N SER A 68 11.58 11.53 5.85
CA SER A 68 10.59 10.70 6.50
C SER A 68 9.28 10.97 5.76
N VAL A 69 8.74 9.98 5.05
CA VAL A 69 7.46 10.15 4.37
C VAL A 69 6.39 10.50 5.41
N LEU A 70 5.67 11.58 5.13
CA LEU A 70 4.56 12.03 5.96
C LEU A 70 3.49 10.94 5.94
N ARG A 71 3.26 10.29 7.08
CA ARG A 71 2.09 9.42 7.27
C ARG A 71 1.01 10.20 7.99
N GLY A 72 -0.17 10.22 7.39
CA GLY A 72 -1.38 10.65 8.05
C GLY A 72 -1.72 9.69 9.20
N VAL A 73 -1.66 10.19 10.43
CA VAL A 73 -2.13 9.44 11.60
C VAL A 73 -3.66 9.43 11.56
N PRO A 74 -4.33 8.27 11.62
CA PRO A 74 -5.77 8.26 11.72
C PRO A 74 -6.15 8.87 13.08
N PRO A 75 -7.12 9.81 13.15
CA PRO A 75 -7.37 10.55 14.38
C PRO A 75 -7.88 9.64 15.48
N ALA A 76 -7.36 9.82 16.70
CA ALA A 76 -7.77 9.10 17.91
C ALA A 76 -9.29 9.08 18.12
N SER A 77 -10.06 10.04 17.59
CA SER A 77 -11.53 10.09 17.67
C SER A 77 -12.24 9.06 16.77
N LEU A 78 -11.62 8.55 15.71
CA LEU A 78 -12.07 7.31 15.05
C LEU A 78 -11.92 6.11 15.99
N PHE A 79 -11.08 6.25 17.03
CA PHE A 79 -10.68 5.20 17.95
C PHE A 79 -11.14 5.42 19.42
N GLY A 80 -11.72 6.58 19.76
CA GLY A 80 -11.64 7.16 21.12
C GLY A 80 -12.96 7.61 21.77
N ALA A 81 -14.11 7.33 21.16
CA ALA A 81 -15.43 7.44 21.83
C ALA A 81 -16.15 6.09 22.00
N SER A 82 -15.47 4.99 21.62
CA SER A 82 -15.85 3.57 21.72
C SER A 82 -17.10 3.10 20.96
N PRO A 83 -17.19 1.79 20.61
CA PRO A 83 -16.24 0.73 20.97
C PRO A 83 -15.69 0.00 19.73
N PHE A 84 -14.37 -0.19 19.66
CA PHE A 84 -13.87 -1.41 19.03
C PHE A 84 -14.45 -2.60 19.76
N GLY A 85 -14.62 -3.72 19.07
CA GLY A 85 -14.78 -4.97 19.79
C GLY A 85 -13.56 -5.11 20.70
N PRO A 86 -13.72 -5.21 22.05
CA PRO A 86 -12.59 -5.60 22.89
C PRO A 86 -12.12 -7.02 22.58
N ALA A 87 -12.88 -7.74 21.76
CA ALA A 87 -12.64 -9.12 21.39
C ALA A 87 -11.45 -9.19 20.42
N PRO A 88 -10.34 -9.85 20.83
CA PRO A 88 -9.33 -10.24 19.87
C PRO A 88 -9.94 -11.16 18.79
N SER A 89 -9.18 -11.43 17.75
CA SER A 89 -9.61 -12.39 16.73
C SER A 89 -10.03 -13.73 17.35
N SER A 90 -11.25 -14.20 17.03
CA SER A 90 -11.79 -15.50 17.48
C SER A 90 -11.46 -16.67 16.54
N LEU A 91 -11.00 -16.39 15.32
CA LEU A 91 -10.75 -17.39 14.28
C LEU A 91 -9.24 -17.61 14.06
N VAL A 92 -8.49 -17.83 15.14
CA VAL A 92 -7.03 -17.97 15.08
C VAL A 92 -6.63 -19.39 14.71
N GLN A 93 -5.75 -19.56 13.72
CA GLN A 93 -5.06 -20.84 13.49
C GLN A 93 -3.70 -20.77 14.18
N THR A 94 -3.49 -21.68 15.14
CA THR A 94 -2.29 -21.73 15.98
C THR A 94 -1.28 -22.78 15.55
N ALA A 95 -1.60 -23.61 14.55
CA ALA A 95 -0.70 -24.61 13.99
C ALA A 95 -0.42 -24.31 12.51
N ALA A 96 0.81 -24.53 12.07
CA ALA A 96 1.21 -24.44 10.67
C ALA A 96 1.86 -25.77 10.24
N ALA A 97 1.45 -26.28 9.08
CA ALA A 97 2.21 -27.32 8.40
C ALA A 97 3.48 -26.73 7.78
N ALA A 98 4.31 -27.58 7.17
CA ALA A 98 5.46 -27.17 6.37
C ALA A 98 5.32 -27.74 4.95
N ALA A 99 4.23 -27.38 4.27
CA ALA A 99 3.88 -27.87 2.94
C ALA A 99 3.85 -26.76 1.86
N MET A 100 4.20 -25.52 2.23
CA MET A 100 4.31 -24.44 1.26
C MET A 100 5.41 -24.74 0.22
N PRO A 101 5.14 -24.50 -1.08
CA PRO A 101 6.17 -24.63 -2.11
C PRO A 101 7.32 -23.67 -1.85
N ALA A 102 8.56 -24.12 -2.08
CA ALA A 102 9.72 -23.25 -2.07
C ALA A 102 9.69 -22.25 -3.25
N PRO A 103 10.35 -21.09 -3.14
CA PRO A 103 10.48 -20.16 -4.26
C PRO A 103 11.23 -20.83 -5.42
N SER A 104 10.61 -20.80 -6.60
CA SER A 104 11.21 -21.22 -7.87
C SER A 104 12.20 -20.18 -8.42
N VAL A 105 11.98 -18.91 -8.07
CA VAL A 105 12.87 -17.78 -8.36
C VAL A 105 12.96 -16.93 -7.10
N SER A 106 14.15 -16.40 -6.82
CA SER A 106 14.34 -15.42 -5.76
C SER A 106 15.60 -14.58 -6.01
N PHE A 107 15.46 -13.26 -5.90
CA PHE A 107 16.55 -12.30 -6.13
C PHE A 107 16.39 -11.05 -5.25
N GLU A 108 17.49 -10.32 -5.08
CA GLU A 108 17.50 -9.02 -4.41
C GLU A 108 16.72 -7.99 -5.23
N GLY A 109 15.77 -7.31 -4.60
CA GLY A 109 15.10 -6.15 -5.18
C GLY A 109 15.88 -4.86 -4.93
N LEU A 110 15.18 -3.73 -4.94
CA LEU A 110 15.72 -2.44 -4.51
C LEU A 110 16.09 -2.48 -3.03
N ASP A 111 17.19 -1.83 -2.68
CA ASP A 111 17.65 -1.64 -1.31
C ASP A 111 17.74 -0.15 -0.96
N GLN A 112 17.97 0.15 0.32
CA GLN A 112 18.06 1.52 0.78
C GLN A 112 19.15 2.30 0.03
N THR A 113 20.31 1.71 -0.20
CA THR A 113 21.48 2.41 -0.76
C THR A 113 21.23 2.75 -2.23
N GLN A 114 20.60 1.85 -2.97
CA GLN A 114 20.16 2.07 -4.34
C GLN A 114 19.09 3.16 -4.41
N GLN A 115 18.11 3.14 -3.51
CA GLN A 115 17.09 4.18 -3.45
C GLN A 115 17.71 5.54 -3.11
N GLU A 116 18.61 5.63 -2.12
CA GLU A 116 19.30 6.87 -1.78
C GLU A 116 20.18 7.39 -2.93
N ALA A 117 20.87 6.51 -3.63
CA ALA A 117 21.63 6.89 -4.82
C ALA A 117 20.72 7.42 -5.95
N ALA A 118 19.48 6.92 -6.04
CA ALA A 118 18.53 7.28 -7.08
C ALA A 118 17.76 8.59 -6.78
N SER A 119 17.23 8.75 -5.56
CA SER A 119 16.44 9.92 -5.14
C SER A 119 17.28 11.00 -4.46
N GLY A 120 18.53 10.71 -4.12
CA GLY A 120 19.48 11.63 -3.47
C GLY A 120 19.32 11.73 -1.95
N ALA A 121 18.47 10.89 -1.35
CA ALA A 121 18.32 10.81 0.10
C ALA A 121 17.84 9.43 0.56
N ALA A 122 18.32 9.02 1.74
CA ALA A 122 17.71 7.92 2.47
C ALA A 122 16.22 8.19 2.73
N SER A 123 15.38 7.20 2.39
CA SER A 123 13.96 7.17 2.75
C SER A 123 13.67 5.97 3.66
N VAL A 124 12.85 6.22 4.66
CA VAL A 124 12.22 5.21 5.50
C VAL A 124 10.77 5.67 5.69
N PRO A 125 9.78 4.77 5.59
CA PRO A 125 9.90 3.32 5.29
C PRO A 125 10.19 2.97 3.81
N PRO A 126 10.45 1.69 3.46
CA PRO A 126 10.65 1.23 2.09
C PRO A 126 9.36 1.18 1.26
N ASP A 127 8.22 0.90 1.90
CA ASP A 127 6.90 0.84 1.25
C ASP A 127 6.92 0.03 -0.05
N THR A 128 7.20 -1.26 0.11
CA THR A 128 7.58 -2.15 -0.99
C THR A 128 6.38 -2.56 -1.85
N ASP A 129 6.41 -2.23 -3.15
CA ASP A 129 5.40 -2.66 -4.12
C ASP A 129 6.03 -3.19 -5.42
N GLY A 130 5.32 -4.07 -6.10
CA GLY A 130 5.78 -4.65 -7.36
C GLY A 130 4.74 -5.53 -8.02
N ASP A 131 4.83 -5.65 -9.35
CA ASP A 131 3.93 -6.46 -10.14
C ASP A 131 4.65 -7.17 -11.30
N VAL A 132 4.05 -8.26 -11.79
CA VAL A 132 4.58 -9.13 -12.83
C VAL A 132 3.73 -9.02 -14.10
N GLY A 133 4.41 -8.79 -15.23
CA GLY A 133 3.84 -8.92 -16.56
C GLY A 133 4.36 -10.19 -17.25
N PRO A 134 4.02 -10.40 -18.53
CA PRO A 134 4.44 -11.58 -19.28
C PRO A 134 5.96 -11.76 -19.33
N ASN A 135 6.71 -10.65 -19.38
CA ASN A 135 8.16 -10.64 -19.62
C ASN A 135 8.98 -9.90 -18.55
N HIS A 136 8.34 -9.08 -17.71
CA HIS A 136 9.01 -8.17 -16.80
C HIS A 136 8.44 -8.29 -15.39
N TYR A 137 9.29 -8.02 -14.41
CA TYR A 137 8.89 -7.70 -13.04
C TYR A 137 9.27 -6.23 -12.79
N VAL A 138 8.31 -5.40 -12.39
CA VAL A 138 8.56 -3.99 -12.08
C VAL A 138 8.37 -3.80 -10.58
N GLN A 139 9.36 -3.23 -9.92
CA GLN A 139 9.33 -2.94 -8.49
C GLN A 139 9.45 -1.44 -8.26
N ILE A 140 8.60 -0.91 -7.38
CA ILE A 140 8.69 0.45 -6.87
C ILE A 140 8.84 0.36 -5.35
N VAL A 141 9.87 0.99 -4.81
CA VAL A 141 10.16 1.02 -3.37
C VAL A 141 10.24 2.47 -2.97
N ASN A 142 9.15 2.94 -2.39
CA ASN A 142 8.84 4.33 -2.04
C ASN A 142 9.13 5.33 -3.18
N THR A 143 10.39 5.75 -3.29
CA THR A 143 10.87 6.84 -4.15
C THR A 143 11.74 6.37 -5.32
N ALA A 144 11.97 5.06 -5.47
CA ALA A 144 12.77 4.50 -6.55
C ALA A 144 12.05 3.37 -7.30
N ILE A 145 12.37 3.21 -8.57
CA ILE A 145 11.84 2.17 -9.46
C ILE A 145 12.97 1.38 -10.14
N ALA A 146 12.76 0.07 -10.27
CA ALA A 146 13.58 -0.83 -11.07
C ALA A 146 12.72 -1.80 -11.87
N ILE A 147 13.25 -2.22 -13.03
CA ILE A 147 12.61 -3.16 -13.95
C ILE A 147 13.56 -4.34 -14.13
N TYR A 148 13.07 -5.53 -13.88
CA TYR A 148 13.78 -6.80 -14.00
C TYR A 148 13.13 -7.67 -15.07
N ASN A 149 13.89 -8.61 -15.62
CA ASN A 149 13.27 -9.78 -16.25
C ASN A 149 12.76 -10.76 -15.16
N LYS A 150 12.04 -11.79 -15.58
CA LYS A 150 11.46 -12.79 -14.65
C LYS A 150 12.50 -13.75 -14.02
N SER A 151 13.78 -13.64 -14.37
CA SER A 151 14.87 -14.34 -13.66
C SER A 151 15.61 -13.43 -12.67
N GLY A 152 15.19 -12.18 -12.50
CA GLY A 152 15.81 -11.22 -11.58
C GLY A 152 16.98 -10.43 -12.15
N THR A 153 17.24 -10.50 -13.46
CA THR A 153 18.23 -9.65 -14.11
C THR A 153 17.68 -8.24 -14.26
N LEU A 154 18.40 -7.25 -13.74
CA LEU A 154 18.07 -5.84 -13.88
C LEU A 154 18.15 -5.41 -15.36
N LEU A 155 17.05 -4.86 -15.88
CA LEU A 155 16.94 -4.36 -17.25
C LEU A 155 16.97 -2.83 -17.30
N PHE A 156 16.41 -2.17 -16.28
CA PHE A 156 16.41 -0.71 -16.15
C PHE A 156 16.31 -0.29 -14.68
N GLY A 157 16.86 0.88 -14.33
CA GLY A 157 16.95 1.35 -12.95
C GLY A 157 18.24 0.89 -12.24
N PRO A 158 18.32 1.07 -10.91
CA PRO A 158 17.46 1.90 -10.08
C PRO A 158 17.48 3.37 -10.53
N VAL A 159 16.32 4.02 -10.58
CA VAL A 159 16.19 5.48 -10.78
C VAL A 159 15.08 6.03 -9.88
N ALA A 160 15.11 7.32 -9.60
CA ALA A 160 14.03 8.00 -8.88
C ALA A 160 12.72 7.90 -9.66
N THR A 161 11.59 7.73 -8.97
CA THR A 161 10.28 7.52 -9.60
C THR A 161 9.87 8.68 -10.52
N HIS A 162 10.23 9.93 -10.17
CA HIS A 162 9.94 11.15 -10.94
C HIS A 162 10.58 11.15 -12.33
N THR A 163 11.57 10.27 -12.58
CA THR A 163 12.18 10.06 -13.90
C THR A 163 11.12 9.83 -14.98
N LEU A 164 10.01 9.16 -14.64
CA LEU A 164 8.88 8.95 -15.56
C LEU A 164 8.25 10.28 -16.03
N TRP A 165 8.26 11.33 -15.22
CA TRP A 165 7.68 12.65 -15.53
C TRP A 165 8.74 13.72 -15.88
N ALA A 166 9.98 13.32 -16.13
CA ALA A 166 11.05 14.22 -16.54
C ALA A 166 10.63 15.13 -17.72
N GLY A 167 10.96 16.42 -17.62
CA GLY A 167 10.60 17.44 -18.61
C GLY A 167 9.21 18.07 -18.44
N MET A 168 8.39 17.63 -17.48
CA MET A 168 7.18 18.37 -17.10
C MET A 168 7.51 19.60 -16.23
N THR A 169 6.60 20.58 -16.19
CA THR A 169 6.77 21.85 -15.47
C THR A 169 6.08 21.88 -14.10
N ASN A 170 5.85 20.71 -13.49
CA ASN A 170 5.12 20.56 -12.22
C ASN A 170 5.88 19.61 -11.28
N ALA A 171 5.43 19.50 -10.03
CA ALA A 171 6.15 18.76 -8.99
C ALA A 171 6.38 17.28 -9.32
N CYS A 172 5.52 16.63 -10.13
CA CYS A 172 5.75 15.25 -10.55
C CYS A 172 7.09 15.05 -11.28
N ALA A 173 7.66 16.11 -11.88
CA ALA A 173 8.90 16.05 -12.63
C ALA A 173 10.16 16.13 -11.77
N THR A 174 10.04 16.53 -10.49
CA THR A 174 11.19 16.88 -9.64
C THR A 174 11.05 16.41 -8.20
N HIS A 175 9.95 15.74 -7.84
CA HIS A 175 9.68 15.27 -6.49
C HIS A 175 9.34 13.79 -6.48
N ASP A 176 9.88 13.10 -5.48
CA ASP A 176 9.48 11.76 -5.06
C ASP A 176 9.07 11.83 -3.58
N ASP A 177 7.77 11.98 -3.33
CA ASP A 177 7.28 12.15 -1.95
C ASP A 177 6.67 10.87 -1.38
N GLY A 178 6.47 9.84 -2.23
CA GLY A 178 6.24 8.48 -1.81
C GLY A 178 4.90 7.86 -2.24
N ASP A 179 4.56 6.79 -1.53
CA ASP A 179 3.45 5.88 -1.80
C ASP A 179 3.31 5.44 -3.26
N GLY A 180 4.43 4.99 -3.82
CA GLY A 180 4.52 4.41 -5.15
C GLY A 180 3.71 3.13 -5.29
N ILE A 181 2.92 3.00 -6.36
CA ILE A 181 2.25 1.74 -6.73
C ILE A 181 2.45 1.47 -8.22
N VAL A 182 2.79 0.23 -8.56
CA VAL A 182 2.88 -0.28 -9.92
C VAL A 182 1.93 -1.46 -10.12
N LEU A 183 1.21 -1.46 -11.23
CA LEU A 183 0.35 -2.56 -11.65
C LEU A 183 0.51 -2.86 -13.14
N TYR A 184 0.32 -4.12 -13.51
CA TYR A 184 0.26 -4.59 -14.88
C TYR A 184 -1.20 -4.80 -15.32
N ASP A 185 -1.65 -3.93 -16.22
CA ASP A 185 -2.93 -4.00 -16.90
C ASP A 185 -2.91 -5.07 -18.00
N ARG A 186 -3.17 -6.32 -17.59
CA ARG A 186 -3.18 -7.46 -18.50
C ARG A 186 -4.19 -7.37 -19.65
N PHE A 187 -5.28 -6.63 -19.46
CA PHE A 187 -6.31 -6.49 -20.50
C PHE A 187 -5.93 -5.47 -21.58
N ALA A 188 -4.93 -4.63 -21.32
CA ALA A 188 -4.38 -3.72 -22.32
C ALA A 188 -2.92 -4.02 -22.67
N ASP A 189 -2.28 -4.99 -22.01
CA ASP A 189 -0.83 -5.23 -22.11
C ASP A 189 -0.07 -3.93 -21.78
N ARG A 190 -0.32 -3.32 -20.61
CA ARG A 190 0.29 -2.05 -20.18
C ARG A 190 0.66 -2.05 -18.70
N TRP A 191 1.76 -1.41 -18.37
CA TRP A 191 2.11 -1.01 -17.01
C TRP A 191 1.46 0.32 -16.62
N VAL A 192 1.04 0.44 -15.37
CA VAL A 192 0.49 1.66 -14.75
C VAL A 192 1.23 1.93 -13.45
N ILE A 193 1.77 3.14 -13.30
CA ILE A 193 2.54 3.56 -12.13
C ILE A 193 1.94 4.83 -11.56
N THR A 194 1.91 4.96 -10.24
CA THR A 194 1.45 6.16 -9.55
C THR A 194 2.35 6.50 -8.37
N GLN A 195 2.49 7.80 -8.08
CA GLN A 195 3.06 8.33 -6.83
C GLN A 195 2.41 9.68 -6.52
N PHE A 196 2.47 10.15 -5.26
CA PHE A 196 2.09 11.53 -4.97
C PHE A 196 3.30 12.47 -5.04
N ALA A 197 3.03 13.76 -5.27
CA ALA A 197 4.02 14.82 -5.24
C ALA A 197 3.51 16.05 -4.48
N LEU A 198 4.34 16.57 -3.59
CA LEU A 198 4.14 17.69 -2.70
C LEU A 198 5.00 18.87 -3.18
N PRO A 199 4.41 19.90 -3.83
CA PRO A 199 5.16 21.05 -4.31
C PRO A 199 5.95 21.77 -3.19
N PRO A 200 7.09 22.41 -3.50
CA PRO A 200 8.16 22.76 -2.55
C PRO A 200 7.87 23.95 -1.61
N ASN A 201 6.62 24.20 -1.21
CA ASN A 201 6.37 24.99 0.00
C ASN A 201 5.90 24.07 1.13
N PRO A 202 6.82 23.31 1.75
CA PRO A 202 6.49 22.31 2.78
C PRO A 202 5.85 22.92 4.03
N GLU A 203 5.94 24.25 4.24
CA GLU A 203 5.28 24.94 5.36
C GLU A 203 3.80 25.26 5.09
N THR A 204 3.37 25.32 3.82
CA THR A 204 1.97 25.54 3.41
C THR A 204 1.69 25.02 1.99
N PRO A 205 1.58 23.69 1.79
CA PRO A 205 1.11 23.18 0.52
C PRO A 205 -0.33 23.67 0.29
N THR A 206 -0.54 24.45 -0.77
CA THR A 206 -1.90 24.88 -1.17
C THR A 206 -2.60 23.83 -2.05
N LYS A 207 -1.85 22.81 -2.49
CA LYS A 207 -2.31 21.68 -3.31
C LYS A 207 -1.34 20.50 -3.27
N THR A 208 -1.85 19.28 -3.43
CA THR A 208 -1.08 18.06 -3.70
C THR A 208 -1.36 17.54 -5.11
N LEU A 209 -0.41 16.77 -5.65
CA LEU A 209 -0.55 16.14 -6.96
C LEU A 209 -0.50 14.61 -6.80
N GLN A 210 -1.36 13.90 -7.54
CA GLN A 210 -1.19 12.50 -7.83
C GLN A 210 -0.66 12.35 -9.26
N CYS A 211 0.54 11.81 -9.39
CA CYS A 211 1.24 11.58 -10.64
C CYS A 211 0.91 10.18 -11.13
N MET A 212 0.45 10.03 -12.36
CA MET A 212 0.19 8.71 -12.98
C MET A 212 0.89 8.56 -14.33
N ALA A 213 1.42 7.37 -14.60
CA ALA A 213 2.03 7.00 -15.86
C ALA A 213 1.43 5.68 -16.37
N VAL A 214 1.13 5.60 -17.65
CA VAL A 214 0.63 4.40 -18.34
C VAL A 214 1.56 4.13 -19.50
N SER A 215 2.19 2.96 -19.55
CA SER A 215 3.08 2.59 -20.67
C SER A 215 2.30 2.60 -22.00
N LYS A 216 3.01 2.68 -23.13
CA LYS A 216 2.39 2.59 -24.47
C LYS A 216 2.33 1.17 -25.01
N THR A 217 3.06 0.24 -24.40
CA THR A 217 3.17 -1.19 -24.77
C THR A 217 3.44 -2.05 -23.52
N GLY A 218 3.38 -3.38 -23.64
CA GLY A 218 3.77 -4.30 -22.55
C GLY A 218 5.25 -4.28 -22.17
N ASP A 219 6.11 -3.64 -22.97
CA ASP A 219 7.49 -3.33 -22.63
C ASP A 219 7.59 -1.98 -21.88
N PRO A 220 7.87 -1.99 -20.56
CA PRO A 220 7.98 -0.78 -19.75
C PRO A 220 9.29 -0.01 -19.98
N VAL A 221 10.31 -0.63 -20.57
CA VAL A 221 11.65 -0.05 -20.79
C VAL A 221 11.68 0.73 -22.10
N SER A 222 11.27 0.09 -23.19
CA SER A 222 11.40 0.63 -24.55
C SER A 222 10.08 1.12 -25.15
N GLY A 223 8.93 0.82 -24.52
CA GLY A 223 7.61 1.19 -25.02
C GLY A 223 7.29 2.68 -24.97
N GLY A 224 7.88 3.41 -24.02
CA GLY A 224 7.50 4.79 -23.71
C GLY A 224 6.19 4.88 -22.92
N TRP A 225 5.83 6.09 -22.51
CA TRP A 225 4.78 6.31 -21.50
C TRP A 225 3.85 7.49 -21.85
N TYR A 226 2.58 7.34 -21.50
CA TYR A 226 1.64 8.45 -21.32
C TYR A 226 1.63 8.87 -19.86
N ARG A 227 1.63 10.17 -19.64
CA ARG A 227 1.85 10.75 -18.31
C ARG A 227 0.72 11.69 -17.98
N TYR A 228 0.26 11.64 -16.75
CA TYR A 228 -0.93 12.32 -16.25
C TYR A 228 -0.63 12.92 -14.89
N VAL A 229 -1.19 14.11 -14.64
CA VAL A 229 -1.06 14.80 -13.36
C VAL A 229 -2.44 15.21 -12.87
N ILE A 230 -2.83 14.67 -11.72
CA ILE A 230 -4.08 14.98 -11.05
C ILE A 230 -3.76 15.95 -9.91
N ASN A 231 -4.36 17.13 -9.93
CA ASN A 231 -4.34 18.03 -8.78
C ASN A 231 -5.47 17.65 -7.85
N GLU A 232 -5.19 17.34 -6.59
CA GLU A 232 -6.19 16.88 -5.62
C GLU A 232 -6.97 18.01 -4.94
N GLY A 233 -6.54 19.26 -5.12
CA GLY A 233 -7.10 20.44 -4.46
C GLY A 233 -6.46 20.69 -3.11
N ALA A 234 -7.22 21.27 -2.17
CA ALA A 234 -6.71 21.69 -0.86
C ALA A 234 -6.69 20.55 0.19
N VAL A 235 -6.39 19.34 -0.27
CA VAL A 235 -6.29 18.13 0.56
C VAL A 235 -5.00 17.40 0.24
N PHE A 236 -4.52 16.56 1.15
CA PHE A 236 -3.49 15.57 0.92
C PHE A 236 -4.13 14.18 0.91
N GLY A 237 -3.91 13.40 -0.15
CA GLY A 237 -4.24 11.99 -0.21
C GLY A 237 -3.07 11.12 0.24
N ASP A 238 -3.08 10.71 1.51
CA ASP A 238 -2.09 9.79 2.10
C ASP A 238 -2.46 8.33 1.84
N TYR A 239 -1.47 7.43 1.83
CA TYR A 239 -1.68 6.00 1.57
C TYR A 239 -2.45 5.74 0.27
N PRO A 240 -2.13 6.39 -0.88
CA PRO A 240 -2.81 6.07 -2.11
C PRO A 240 -2.61 4.61 -2.50
N LYS A 241 -3.68 3.99 -2.99
CA LYS A 241 -3.65 2.63 -3.55
C LYS A 241 -4.36 2.61 -4.88
N LEU A 242 -3.79 1.85 -5.81
CA LEU A 242 -4.29 1.72 -7.19
C LEU A 242 -4.90 0.33 -7.39
N GLY A 243 -5.95 0.25 -8.19
CA GLY A 243 -6.51 -0.98 -8.70
C GLY A 243 -7.01 -0.79 -10.13
N ILE A 244 -6.91 -1.82 -10.94
CA ILE A 244 -7.37 -1.85 -12.32
C ILE A 244 -8.68 -2.61 -12.34
N TYR A 245 -9.71 -1.95 -12.85
CA TYR A 245 -11.00 -2.57 -13.09
C TYR A 245 -11.41 -2.36 -14.55
N ARG A 246 -12.47 -3.04 -15.00
CA ARG A 246 -12.85 -3.07 -16.43
C ARG A 246 -12.95 -1.69 -17.10
N ASN A 247 -13.52 -0.73 -16.38
CA ASN A 247 -13.93 0.57 -16.89
C ASN A 247 -13.02 1.74 -16.46
N GLY A 248 -12.03 1.50 -15.60
CA GLY A 248 -11.26 2.60 -15.03
C GLY A 248 -10.03 2.14 -14.27
N TYR A 249 -9.13 3.09 -14.07
CA TYR A 249 -8.11 3.00 -13.03
C TYR A 249 -8.70 3.58 -11.75
N TYR A 250 -8.78 2.77 -10.70
CA TYR A 250 -9.40 3.10 -9.43
C TYR A 250 -8.30 3.44 -8.44
N LEU A 251 -8.35 4.64 -7.87
CA LEU A 251 -7.46 5.08 -6.81
C LEU A 251 -8.27 5.28 -5.53
N SER A 252 -7.68 5.02 -4.37
CA SER A 252 -8.14 5.53 -3.09
C SER A 252 -7.03 6.28 -2.38
N ALA A 253 -7.38 7.09 -1.38
CA ALA A 253 -6.44 7.69 -0.44
C ALA A 253 -7.14 8.06 0.88
N ASN A 254 -6.40 8.19 1.97
CA ASN A 254 -6.84 8.82 3.21
C ASN A 254 -6.72 10.34 3.06
N LEU A 255 -7.85 11.06 3.07
CA LEU A 255 -7.83 12.50 2.81
C LEU A 255 -7.59 13.30 4.09
N TYR A 256 -6.65 14.25 4.01
CA TYR A 256 -6.34 15.21 5.07
C TYR A 256 -6.49 16.64 4.56
N SER A 257 -7.09 17.51 5.36
CA SER A 257 -7.16 18.95 5.07
C SER A 257 -5.76 19.56 5.14
N LEU A 258 -5.32 20.24 4.07
CA LEU A 258 -4.01 20.93 4.09
C LEU A 258 -3.98 22.11 5.07
N SER A 259 -5.12 22.73 5.35
CA SER A 259 -5.19 23.91 6.23
C SER A 259 -5.26 23.57 7.72
N SER A 260 -5.80 22.40 8.07
CA SER A 260 -6.05 22.03 9.46
C SER A 260 -5.39 20.71 9.88
N GLY A 261 -4.84 19.94 8.94
CA GLY A 261 -4.37 18.57 9.17
C GLY A 261 -5.50 17.58 9.50
N ALA A 262 -6.76 18.01 9.47
CA ALA A 262 -7.88 17.17 9.88
C ALA A 262 -8.14 16.06 8.86
N PHE A 263 -8.32 14.83 9.34
CA PHE A 263 -8.78 13.72 8.51
C PHE A 263 -10.22 13.95 8.03
N LEU A 264 -10.45 13.72 6.74
CA LEU A 264 -11.71 13.99 6.05
C LEU A 264 -12.45 12.71 5.62
N GLY A 265 -11.82 11.54 5.76
CA GLY A 265 -12.34 10.25 5.28
C GLY A 265 -11.57 9.70 4.08
N GLY A 266 -12.02 8.56 3.56
CA GLY A 266 -11.45 7.95 2.36
C GLY A 266 -11.89 8.67 1.09
N GLY A 267 -10.93 9.12 0.29
CA GLY A 267 -11.12 9.64 -1.06
C GLY A 267 -11.06 8.51 -2.06
N LEU A 268 -12.04 8.46 -2.96
CA LEU A 268 -12.15 7.46 -4.02
C LEU A 268 -12.14 8.18 -5.36
N PHE A 269 -11.34 7.69 -6.30
CA PHE A 269 -11.16 8.29 -7.62
C PHE A 269 -11.24 7.20 -8.67
N VAL A 270 -11.89 7.52 -9.79
CA VAL A 270 -11.90 6.65 -10.97
C VAL A 270 -11.51 7.47 -12.19
N MET A 271 -10.42 7.06 -12.83
CA MET A 271 -9.90 7.68 -14.04
C MET A 271 -10.36 6.89 -15.27
N ASP A 272 -10.62 7.58 -16.37
CA ASP A 272 -11.08 6.97 -17.62
C ASP A 272 -9.94 6.19 -18.30
N ARG A 273 -9.90 4.89 -18.01
CA ARG A 273 -8.89 3.97 -18.52
C ARG A 273 -8.78 4.00 -20.04
N SER A 274 -9.92 4.06 -20.76
CA SER A 274 -9.91 4.05 -22.23
C SER A 274 -9.12 5.21 -22.82
N ARG A 275 -9.33 6.43 -22.31
CA ARG A 275 -8.63 7.64 -22.75
C ARG A 275 -7.21 7.73 -22.22
N MET A 276 -6.91 7.11 -21.10
CA MET A 276 -5.55 7.05 -20.57
C MET A 276 -4.66 6.07 -21.35
N LEU A 277 -5.26 5.00 -21.87
CA LEU A 277 -4.61 4.03 -22.76
C LEU A 277 -4.43 4.57 -24.18
N ASP A 278 -5.39 5.35 -24.67
CA ASP A 278 -5.39 5.89 -26.03
C ASP A 278 -5.67 7.40 -26.05
N PRO A 279 -4.63 8.24 -26.21
CA PRO A 279 -4.78 9.68 -26.37
C PRO A 279 -5.57 10.17 -27.56
N THR A 280 -5.72 9.36 -28.61
CA THR A 280 -6.45 9.77 -29.80
C THR A 280 -7.96 9.93 -29.52
N LEU A 281 -8.46 9.31 -28.43
CA LEU A 281 -9.83 9.46 -27.92
C LEU A 281 -10.11 10.81 -27.23
N GLY A 282 -9.16 11.74 -27.31
CA GLY A 282 -9.23 13.10 -26.78
C GLY A 282 -8.58 13.26 -25.41
N ALA A 283 -8.70 14.47 -24.84
CA ALA A 283 -8.21 14.76 -23.49
C ALA A 283 -8.88 13.82 -22.48
N PRO A 284 -8.15 13.33 -21.45
CA PRO A 284 -8.77 12.47 -20.46
C PRO A 284 -9.82 13.25 -19.68
N ARG A 285 -10.88 12.56 -19.31
CA ARG A 285 -12.02 13.15 -18.63
C ARG A 285 -11.67 13.48 -17.19
N LYS A 286 -12.41 14.41 -16.59
CA LYS A 286 -12.32 14.69 -15.16
C LYS A 286 -12.46 13.38 -14.36
N PRO A 287 -11.57 13.09 -13.39
CA PRO A 287 -11.73 11.95 -12.52
C PRO A 287 -13.11 11.95 -11.84
N ASN A 288 -13.76 10.79 -11.80
CA ASN A 288 -14.96 10.60 -11.01
C ASN A 288 -14.56 10.44 -9.55
N THR A 289 -15.13 11.23 -8.64
CA THR A 289 -14.67 11.23 -7.25
C THR A 289 -15.77 11.15 -6.22
N VAL A 290 -15.50 10.41 -5.15
CA VAL A 290 -16.38 10.24 -4.01
C VAL A 290 -15.56 10.36 -2.74
N ARG A 291 -16.11 11.01 -1.71
CA ARG A 291 -15.55 10.97 -0.35
C ARG A 291 -16.42 10.09 0.55
N VAL A 292 -15.78 9.25 1.33
CA VAL A 292 -16.40 8.36 2.32
C VAL A 292 -15.99 8.84 3.72
N PRO A 293 -16.82 9.66 4.39
CA PRO A 293 -16.48 10.19 5.70
C PRO A 293 -16.25 9.08 6.72
N ASN A 294 -15.34 9.32 7.67
CA ASN A 294 -15.08 8.46 8.83
C ASN A 294 -14.68 7.01 8.49
N VAL A 295 -14.10 6.78 7.32
CA VAL A 295 -13.54 5.48 6.96
C VAL A 295 -12.10 5.70 6.53
N TYR A 296 -11.19 4.98 7.18
CA TYR A 296 -9.75 5.02 6.94
C TYR A 296 -9.31 3.70 6.28
N GLY A 297 -8.24 3.73 5.49
CA GLY A 297 -7.63 2.52 4.93
C GLY A 297 -8.44 1.83 3.83
N LEU A 298 -9.34 2.55 3.14
CA LEU A 298 -10.03 2.02 1.95
C LEU A 298 -9.02 1.78 0.83
N ILE A 299 -9.04 0.61 0.21
CA ILE A 299 -8.23 0.29 -0.99
C ILE A 299 -9.12 -0.19 -2.14
N PRO A 300 -8.78 0.12 -3.42
CA PRO A 300 -9.53 -0.33 -4.58
C PRO A 300 -9.29 -1.81 -4.85
N ALA A 301 -10.28 -2.45 -5.47
CA ALA A 301 -10.11 -3.79 -6.00
C ALA A 301 -9.25 -3.74 -7.26
N ASP A 302 -8.32 -4.69 -7.37
CA ASP A 302 -7.58 -4.95 -8.60
C ASP A 302 -7.92 -6.34 -9.16
N VAL A 303 -8.04 -6.45 -10.49
CA VAL A 303 -8.54 -7.65 -11.16
C VAL A 303 -7.41 -8.61 -11.47
N ASP A 304 -7.48 -9.80 -10.90
CA ASP A 304 -6.68 -10.96 -11.26
C ASP A 304 -7.45 -11.91 -12.20
N GLY A 305 -6.70 -12.77 -12.88
CA GLY A 305 -7.23 -13.75 -13.83
C GLY A 305 -7.65 -13.16 -15.19
N PRO A 306 -7.96 -14.04 -16.16
CA PRO A 306 -8.20 -13.63 -17.55
C PRO A 306 -9.63 -13.13 -17.79
N THR A 307 -10.53 -13.29 -16.82
CA THR A 307 -11.94 -12.92 -16.97
C THR A 307 -12.19 -11.56 -16.34
N PRO A 308 -12.40 -10.48 -17.13
CA PRO A 308 -12.69 -9.19 -16.56
C PRO A 308 -14.08 -9.19 -15.90
N PRO A 309 -14.35 -8.23 -14.99
CA PRO A 309 -15.70 -7.94 -14.54
C PRO A 309 -16.64 -7.75 -15.74
N ALA A 310 -17.91 -8.15 -15.57
CA ALA A 310 -18.91 -7.93 -16.62
C ALA A 310 -19.11 -6.43 -16.90
N ALA A 311 -19.51 -6.09 -18.14
CA ALA A 311 -19.76 -4.70 -18.50
C ALA A 311 -20.84 -4.07 -17.59
N GLY A 312 -20.63 -2.82 -17.20
CA GLY A 312 -21.55 -2.08 -16.32
C GLY A 312 -21.46 -2.45 -14.83
N ARG A 313 -20.64 -3.44 -14.44
CA ARG A 313 -20.40 -3.73 -13.02
C ARG A 313 -19.69 -2.56 -12.33
N PRO A 314 -20.09 -2.19 -11.10
CA PRO A 314 -19.35 -1.21 -10.31
C PRO A 314 -17.99 -1.77 -9.94
N GLY A 315 -17.00 -0.87 -9.80
CA GLY A 315 -15.75 -1.20 -9.12
C GLY A 315 -15.93 -1.17 -7.60
N TYR A 316 -15.08 -1.89 -6.88
CA TYR A 316 -15.17 -2.07 -5.45
C TYR A 316 -14.00 -1.40 -4.74
N TYR A 317 -14.27 -0.87 -3.55
CA TYR A 317 -13.26 -0.54 -2.54
C TYR A 317 -13.63 -1.25 -1.26
N ALA A 318 -12.63 -1.63 -0.45
CA ALA A 318 -12.88 -2.29 0.82
C ALA A 318 -12.04 -1.75 1.97
N ALA A 319 -12.61 -1.83 3.17
CA ALA A 319 -11.92 -1.59 4.43
C ALA A 319 -12.51 -2.47 5.55
N PRO A 320 -11.69 -2.95 6.50
CA PRO A 320 -12.20 -3.58 7.71
C PRO A 320 -12.85 -2.53 8.61
N LEU A 321 -13.96 -2.89 9.25
CA LEU A 321 -14.62 -2.10 10.28
C LEU A 321 -14.65 -2.91 11.58
N ASP A 322 -13.82 -2.52 12.53
CA ASP A 322 -13.83 -3.03 13.91
C ASP A 322 -14.88 -2.26 14.71
N LEU A 323 -15.96 -2.94 15.05
CA LEU A 323 -17.19 -2.36 15.59
C LEU A 323 -17.69 -3.19 16.78
N SER A 324 -18.08 -2.52 17.85
CA SER A 324 -18.72 -3.17 19.01
C SER A 324 -20.01 -3.92 18.72
N THR A 325 -20.70 -3.55 17.65
CA THR A 325 -21.96 -4.17 17.20
C THR A 325 -21.68 -5.37 16.27
N GLY A 326 -20.44 -5.84 16.25
CA GLY A 326 -19.94 -6.91 15.43
C GLY A 326 -19.19 -6.37 14.21
N ASP A 327 -18.05 -6.99 13.94
CA ASP A 327 -17.14 -6.53 12.91
C ASP A 327 -17.67 -6.76 11.50
N ARG A 328 -17.24 -5.90 10.58
CA ARG A 328 -17.70 -5.91 9.19
C ARG A 328 -16.53 -5.71 8.24
N ILE A 329 -16.69 -6.16 7.00
CA ILE A 329 -15.93 -5.65 5.86
C ILE A 329 -16.85 -4.67 5.13
N LEU A 330 -16.44 -3.40 5.05
CA LEU A 330 -17.13 -2.40 4.25
C LEU A 330 -16.76 -2.62 2.78
N LEU A 331 -17.77 -2.71 1.92
CA LEU A 331 -17.62 -2.59 0.48
C LEU A 331 -18.25 -1.27 0.02
N VAL A 332 -17.48 -0.43 -0.66
CA VAL A 332 -17.98 0.74 -1.37
C VAL A 332 -17.98 0.45 -2.85
N LYS A 333 -19.15 0.45 -3.47
CA LYS A 333 -19.33 0.19 -4.90
C LYS A 333 -19.40 1.52 -5.62
N VAL A 334 -18.56 1.72 -6.64
CA VAL A 334 -18.52 2.95 -7.44
C VAL A 334 -18.74 2.64 -8.91
N THR A 335 -19.81 3.19 -9.47
CA THR A 335 -20.08 3.19 -10.91
C THR A 335 -19.71 4.56 -11.47
N PRO A 336 -18.60 4.69 -12.22
CA PRO A 336 -18.20 5.96 -12.80
C PRO A 336 -19.17 6.37 -13.92
N ASN A 337 -19.46 7.66 -14.02
CA ASN A 337 -20.07 8.26 -15.21
C ASN A 337 -19.10 9.29 -15.76
N PHE A 338 -18.28 8.90 -16.72
CA PHE A 338 -17.31 9.81 -17.31
C PHE A 338 -17.97 10.90 -18.16
N THR A 339 -19.21 10.72 -18.64
CA THR A 339 -19.86 11.71 -19.50
C THR A 339 -20.33 12.90 -18.70
N THR A 340 -20.94 12.66 -17.54
CA THR A 340 -21.37 13.74 -16.62
C THR A 340 -20.30 14.12 -15.61
N GLY A 341 -19.31 13.25 -15.37
CA GLY A 341 -18.32 13.39 -14.32
C GLY A 341 -18.85 13.06 -12.91
N THR A 342 -20.06 12.50 -12.81
CA THR A 342 -20.74 12.23 -11.54
C THR A 342 -20.92 10.73 -11.32
N PRO A 343 -20.15 10.09 -10.42
CA PRO A 343 -20.30 8.67 -10.15
C PRO A 343 -21.54 8.36 -9.31
N ALA A 344 -22.05 7.13 -9.43
CA ALA A 344 -22.97 6.55 -8.45
C ALA A 344 -22.18 5.75 -7.39
N MET A 345 -22.60 5.83 -6.13
CA MET A 345 -21.96 5.10 -5.03
C MET A 345 -22.98 4.43 -4.12
N THR A 346 -22.67 3.20 -3.71
CA THR A 346 -23.42 2.47 -2.67
C THR A 346 -22.47 1.81 -1.69
N LYS A 347 -22.95 1.55 -0.47
CA LYS A 347 -22.17 0.87 0.58
C LYS A 347 -22.85 -0.42 1.01
N VAL A 348 -22.07 -1.45 1.26
CA VAL A 348 -22.50 -2.72 1.82
C VAL A 348 -21.59 -3.05 2.99
N ARG A 349 -22.15 -3.45 4.13
CA ARG A 349 -21.38 -3.93 5.28
C ARG A 349 -21.56 -5.44 5.39
N VAL A 350 -20.54 -6.18 5.02
CA VAL A 350 -20.56 -7.64 5.06
C VAL A 350 -20.19 -8.10 6.48
N PRO A 351 -21.04 -8.88 7.17
CA PRO A 351 -20.70 -9.49 8.46
C PRO A 351 -19.39 -10.28 8.40
N ALA A 352 -18.49 -10.04 9.35
CA ALA A 352 -17.23 -10.75 9.51
C ALA A 352 -17.12 -11.34 10.93
N GLY A 353 -16.26 -12.34 11.11
CA GLY A 353 -15.93 -12.87 12.44
C GLY A 353 -15.08 -11.87 13.21
N SER A 354 -15.08 -11.94 14.55
CA SER A 354 -14.45 -10.88 15.36
C SER A 354 -12.96 -10.68 15.05
N PHE A 355 -12.51 -9.43 15.12
CA PHE A 355 -11.12 -9.01 15.04
C PHE A 355 -10.90 -7.70 15.80
N SER A 356 -9.64 -7.39 16.10
CA SER A 356 -9.27 -6.10 16.65
C SER A 356 -8.19 -5.43 15.82
N LEU A 357 -8.45 -4.21 15.35
CA LEU A 357 -7.50 -3.36 14.63
C LEU A 357 -6.60 -2.55 15.58
N ASN A 358 -6.81 -2.73 16.90
CA ASN A 358 -6.04 -2.12 17.96
C ASN A 358 -4.79 -2.93 18.30
N LEU A 359 -3.87 -3.04 17.35
CA LEU A 359 -2.65 -3.83 17.55
C LEU A 359 -1.70 -3.19 18.58
N CYS A 360 -1.47 -1.89 18.47
CA CYS A 360 -0.46 -1.16 19.24
C CYS A 360 -1.07 -0.17 20.25
N ASN A 361 -2.25 -0.47 20.79
CA ASN A 361 -3.00 0.39 21.73
C ASN A 361 -3.28 1.80 21.17
N PHE A 362 -3.33 1.94 19.84
CA PHE A 362 -3.40 3.22 19.12
C PHE A 362 -2.38 4.27 19.61
N GLY A 363 -1.23 3.83 20.12
CA GLY A 363 -0.15 4.73 20.53
C GLY A 363 0.32 5.58 19.35
N SER A 364 0.74 6.82 19.62
CA SER A 364 1.08 7.83 18.60
C SER A 364 2.17 7.41 17.60
N ASN A 365 3.00 6.42 17.94
CA ASN A 365 4.10 5.95 17.09
C ASN A 365 3.84 4.57 16.48
N PHE A 366 2.71 3.92 16.80
CA PHE A 366 2.32 2.58 16.34
C PHE A 366 3.40 1.47 16.49
N ALA A 367 4.46 1.73 17.25
CA ALA A 367 5.62 0.87 17.39
C ALA A 367 5.39 -0.16 18.50
N CYS A 368 4.90 -1.35 18.16
CA CYS A 368 4.66 -2.41 19.14
C CYS A 368 5.28 -3.76 18.79
N ILE A 369 5.72 -3.96 17.56
CA ILE A 369 6.31 -5.22 17.13
C ILE A 369 7.77 -5.28 17.60
N PRO A 370 8.18 -6.29 18.38
CA PRO A 370 9.56 -6.45 18.82
C PRO A 370 10.44 -7.08 17.74
N GLU A 371 11.73 -6.74 17.78
CA GLU A 371 12.84 -7.41 17.10
C GLU A 371 13.99 -7.66 18.11
N PRO A 372 15.02 -8.47 17.78
CA PRO A 372 16.15 -8.71 18.68
C PRO A 372 16.92 -7.44 19.03
N SER A 373 17.56 -7.43 20.21
CA SER A 373 18.54 -6.39 20.55
C SER A 373 19.71 -6.41 19.54
N PRO A 374 20.21 -5.25 19.07
CA PRO A 374 19.96 -3.88 19.53
C PRO A 374 18.88 -3.12 18.72
N GLY A 375 17.92 -3.83 18.14
CA GLY A 375 16.84 -3.26 17.34
C GLY A 375 15.87 -2.39 18.12
N GLU A 376 15.07 -1.63 17.40
CA GLU A 376 14.00 -0.79 17.96
C GLU A 376 12.68 -1.57 18.06
N ARG A 377 11.55 -0.88 18.23
CA ARG A 377 10.22 -1.48 17.99
C ARG A 377 9.74 -1.08 16.62
N LEU A 378 9.09 -1.99 15.92
CA LEU A 378 8.59 -1.76 14.58
C LEU A 378 7.12 -1.36 14.61
N ASP A 379 6.75 -0.47 13.70
CA ASP A 379 5.39 -0.02 13.43
C ASP A 379 4.53 -1.20 12.97
N GLY A 380 3.51 -1.52 13.77
CA GLY A 380 2.58 -2.62 13.48
C GLY A 380 1.39 -2.22 12.62
N LEU A 381 1.30 -0.98 12.15
CA LEU A 381 0.16 -0.45 11.39
C LEU A 381 -1.18 -0.62 12.13
N SER A 382 -1.19 -0.24 13.41
CA SER A 382 -2.43 -0.18 14.20
C SER A 382 -3.35 0.90 13.64
N GLY A 383 -4.66 0.64 13.56
CA GLY A 383 -5.63 1.66 13.12
C GLY A 383 -6.44 1.32 11.87
N GLY A 384 -6.27 0.11 11.31
CA GLY A 384 -7.20 -0.40 10.31
C GLY A 384 -6.81 -0.11 8.86
N GLN A 385 -5.52 0.02 8.56
CA GLN A 385 -5.05 -0.05 7.18
C GLN A 385 -5.45 -1.40 6.58
N THR A 386 -6.17 -1.38 5.45
CA THR A 386 -6.30 -2.59 4.64
C THR A 386 -4.97 -2.82 3.95
N MET A 387 -4.42 -4.02 4.08
CA MET A 387 -3.15 -4.32 3.45
C MET A 387 -3.36 -4.58 1.96
N TYR A 388 -2.43 -4.07 1.15
CA TYR A 388 -2.50 -4.16 -0.29
C TYR A 388 -2.19 -5.61 -0.73
N ARG A 389 -2.98 -6.28 -1.57
CA ARG A 389 -4.10 -5.82 -2.42
C ARG A 389 -5.48 -6.29 -1.94
N LEU A 390 -6.52 -5.59 -2.40
CA LEU A 390 -7.88 -6.12 -2.49
C LEU A 390 -8.01 -6.80 -3.86
N VAL A 391 -8.02 -8.12 -3.90
CA VAL A 391 -8.03 -8.86 -5.17
C VAL A 391 -9.45 -9.15 -5.58
N TYR A 392 -9.81 -8.85 -6.84
CA TYR A 392 -11.03 -9.30 -7.49
C TYR A 392 -10.74 -10.44 -8.46
N LEU A 393 -11.54 -11.50 -8.41
CA LEU A 393 -11.54 -12.55 -9.44
C LEU A 393 -12.95 -12.83 -9.92
N ASN A 394 -13.08 -13.22 -11.19
CA ASN A 394 -14.30 -13.82 -11.72
C ASN A 394 -13.98 -15.21 -12.27
N GLN A 395 -14.36 -16.27 -11.54
CA GLN A 395 -14.10 -17.65 -11.91
C GLN A 395 -15.43 -18.36 -12.16
N GLY A 396 -15.69 -18.75 -13.42
CA GLY A 396 -16.91 -19.46 -13.80
C GLY A 396 -18.19 -18.69 -13.48
N GLY A 397 -18.16 -17.35 -13.50
CA GLY A 397 -19.30 -16.48 -13.17
C GLY A 397 -19.45 -16.19 -11.67
N THR A 398 -18.60 -16.75 -10.81
CA THR A 398 -18.55 -16.41 -9.39
C THR A 398 -17.54 -15.29 -9.17
N GLU A 399 -18.03 -14.12 -8.76
CA GLU A 399 -17.17 -13.00 -8.38
C GLU A 399 -16.69 -13.18 -6.94
N LYS A 400 -15.39 -12.98 -6.75
CA LYS A 400 -14.69 -13.12 -5.48
C LYS A 400 -13.96 -11.84 -5.13
N LEU A 401 -13.85 -11.55 -3.84
CA LEU A 401 -12.92 -10.56 -3.31
C LEU A 401 -12.03 -11.21 -2.26
N LEU A 402 -10.72 -11.00 -2.32
CA LEU A 402 -9.80 -11.34 -1.24
C LEU A 402 -9.28 -10.07 -0.58
N ILE A 403 -9.27 -10.07 0.74
CA ILE A 403 -8.80 -8.95 1.56
C ILE A 403 -7.94 -9.48 2.70
N THR A 404 -6.89 -8.74 3.07
CA THR A 404 -6.07 -9.04 4.23
C THR A 404 -5.72 -7.78 5.04
N PHE A 405 -5.52 -7.93 6.34
CA PHE A 405 -5.16 -6.85 7.26
C PHE A 405 -4.62 -7.42 8.58
N SER A 406 -3.68 -6.70 9.20
CA SER A 406 -3.09 -7.09 10.48
C SER A 406 -4.06 -6.86 11.63
N VAL A 407 -4.15 -7.82 12.55
CA VAL A 407 -5.07 -7.79 13.71
C VAL A 407 -4.36 -8.21 14.99
N LYS A 408 -4.90 -7.79 16.13
CA LYS A 408 -4.49 -8.27 17.44
C LYS A 408 -5.14 -9.62 17.77
N THR A 409 -4.32 -10.60 18.10
CA THR A 409 -4.76 -11.93 18.55
C THR A 409 -5.00 -11.94 20.07
N ALA A 410 -5.59 -13.02 20.59
CA ALA A 410 -5.87 -13.15 22.01
C ALA A 410 -4.60 -13.26 22.87
N SER A 411 -3.49 -13.74 22.29
CA SER A 411 -2.17 -13.73 22.94
C SER A 411 -1.52 -12.34 22.94
N GLY A 412 -2.12 -11.35 22.27
CA GLY A 412 -1.59 -10.00 22.13
C GLY A 412 -0.60 -9.82 20.98
N LEU A 413 -0.27 -10.89 20.24
CA LEU A 413 0.60 -10.84 19.07
C LEU A 413 -0.16 -10.35 17.82
N ALA A 414 0.57 -9.76 16.88
CA ALA A 414 0.07 -9.50 15.54
C ALA A 414 -0.16 -10.81 14.78
N GLY A 415 -1.31 -10.91 14.12
CA GLY A 415 -1.61 -11.95 13.16
C GLY A 415 -2.26 -11.37 11.92
N GLU A 416 -2.17 -12.09 10.82
CA GLU A 416 -2.76 -11.65 9.55
C GLU A 416 -4.16 -12.22 9.38
N ARG A 417 -5.17 -11.33 9.35
CA ARG A 417 -6.54 -11.70 9.01
C ARG A 417 -6.68 -11.69 7.49
N TRP A 418 -7.31 -12.72 6.95
CA TRP A 418 -7.76 -12.75 5.57
C TRP A 418 -9.22 -13.19 5.46
N ALA A 419 -9.87 -12.79 4.37
CA ALA A 419 -11.21 -13.25 4.02
C ALA A 419 -11.39 -13.37 2.50
N GLU A 420 -12.09 -14.42 2.08
CA GLU A 420 -12.69 -14.54 0.76
C GLU A 420 -14.17 -14.19 0.87
N LEU A 421 -14.58 -13.14 0.15
CA LEU A 421 -15.97 -12.80 -0.07
C LEU A 421 -16.41 -13.39 -1.41
N ARG A 422 -17.66 -13.87 -1.47
CA ARG A 422 -18.29 -14.29 -2.72
C ARG A 422 -19.55 -13.50 -2.96
N ASN A 423 -19.76 -13.09 -4.21
CA ASN A 423 -21.01 -12.49 -4.64
C ASN A 423 -22.00 -13.58 -5.06
N SER A 424 -23.25 -13.42 -4.68
CA SER A 424 -24.36 -14.30 -5.04
C SER A 424 -25.59 -13.46 -5.40
N PRO A 425 -26.71 -14.05 -5.83
CA PRO A 425 -27.94 -13.30 -6.08
C PRO A 425 -28.45 -12.49 -4.86
N THR A 426 -28.10 -12.89 -3.63
CA THR A 426 -28.44 -12.17 -2.40
C THR A 426 -27.40 -11.13 -1.99
N GLY A 427 -26.30 -11.00 -2.75
CA GLY A 427 -25.22 -10.05 -2.53
C GLY A 427 -23.93 -10.71 -2.02
N TRP A 428 -23.04 -9.86 -1.49
CA TRP A 428 -21.74 -10.26 -0.98
C TRP A 428 -21.84 -10.85 0.42
N ALA A 429 -21.19 -12.00 0.63
CA ALA A 429 -21.04 -12.63 1.94
C ALA A 429 -19.61 -13.15 2.12
N VAL A 430 -19.16 -13.27 3.37
CA VAL A 430 -17.93 -14.01 3.68
C VAL A 430 -18.15 -15.48 3.36
N PHE A 431 -17.34 -16.04 2.47
CA PHE A 431 -17.30 -17.47 2.19
C PHE A 431 -16.37 -18.21 3.15
N GLN A 432 -15.17 -17.66 3.36
CA GLN A 432 -14.21 -18.14 4.35
C GLN A 432 -13.35 -16.99 4.87
N GLN A 433 -12.87 -17.12 6.10
CA GLN A 433 -12.01 -16.14 6.76
C GLN A 433 -11.26 -16.80 7.91
N GLN A 434 -10.07 -16.29 8.23
CA GLN A 434 -9.23 -16.81 9.31
C GLN A 434 -8.14 -15.78 9.68
N THR A 435 -7.59 -15.90 10.89
CA THR A 435 -6.44 -15.10 11.35
C THR A 435 -5.22 -15.99 11.58
N PHE A 436 -4.19 -15.84 10.74
CA PHE A 436 -2.98 -16.65 10.79
C PHE A 436 -2.01 -16.12 11.83
N ALA A 437 -1.91 -16.86 12.94
CA ALA A 437 -0.98 -16.60 14.03
C ALA A 437 -0.61 -17.92 14.74
N PRO A 438 0.27 -18.74 14.13
CA PRO A 438 0.87 -19.90 14.78
C PRO A 438 1.35 -19.60 16.21
N ALA A 439 1.25 -20.58 17.11
CA ALA A 439 1.62 -20.46 18.52
C ALA A 439 3.14 -20.58 18.73
N ASP A 440 3.93 -19.84 17.95
CA ASP A 440 5.39 -19.84 17.95
C ASP A 440 5.99 -18.57 18.59
N GLY A 441 5.15 -17.71 19.15
CA GLY A 441 5.56 -16.46 19.81
C GLY A 441 5.98 -15.35 18.85
N GLN A 442 5.70 -15.48 17.55
CA GLN A 442 6.12 -14.51 16.53
C GLN A 442 4.95 -13.66 16.05
N ASN A 443 5.23 -12.38 15.77
CA ASN A 443 4.27 -11.44 15.20
C ASN A 443 4.28 -11.57 13.69
N ARG A 444 3.10 -11.55 13.07
CA ARG A 444 2.91 -11.51 11.61
C ARG A 444 2.09 -10.28 11.26
N TRP A 445 2.65 -9.39 10.45
CA TRP A 445 2.00 -8.14 10.04
C TRP A 445 2.42 -7.78 8.60
N LEU A 446 1.82 -6.73 8.02
CA LEU A 446 2.14 -6.25 6.66
C LEU A 446 1.79 -7.26 5.55
N GLY A 447 0.60 -7.86 5.64
CA GLY A 447 0.13 -8.90 4.73
C GLY A 447 0.01 -8.48 3.25
N SER A 448 0.08 -9.43 2.33
CA SER A 448 -0.41 -9.29 0.96
C SER A 448 -0.91 -10.63 0.43
N ILE A 449 -2.06 -10.65 -0.25
CA ILE A 449 -2.80 -11.86 -0.58
C ILE A 449 -3.12 -11.94 -2.07
N ALA A 450 -3.07 -13.14 -2.63
CA ALA A 450 -3.53 -13.43 -3.99
C ALA A 450 -4.16 -14.82 -4.13
N MET A 451 -4.80 -15.09 -5.26
CA MET A 451 -5.42 -16.38 -5.58
C MET A 451 -5.13 -16.78 -7.02
N ASP A 452 -4.77 -18.04 -7.22
CA ASP A 452 -4.51 -18.59 -8.55
C ASP A 452 -5.78 -19.05 -9.28
N LYS A 453 -5.61 -19.51 -10.52
CA LYS A 453 -6.72 -20.00 -11.37
C LYS A 453 -7.44 -21.23 -10.81
N HIS A 454 -6.82 -22.00 -9.91
CA HIS A 454 -7.42 -23.16 -9.26
C HIS A 454 -8.06 -22.83 -7.91
N SER A 455 -8.10 -21.55 -7.54
CA SER A 455 -8.59 -21.07 -6.23
C SER A 455 -7.71 -21.45 -5.04
N ASP A 456 -6.44 -21.74 -5.29
CA ASP A 456 -5.43 -21.82 -4.24
C ASP A 456 -5.05 -20.38 -3.82
N ILE A 457 -4.78 -20.16 -2.54
CA ILE A 457 -4.53 -18.83 -1.96
C ILE A 457 -3.15 -18.83 -1.32
N ALA A 458 -2.39 -17.76 -1.54
CA ALA A 458 -1.17 -17.46 -0.80
C ALA A 458 -1.29 -16.09 -0.12
N LEU A 459 -0.68 -15.99 1.06
CA LEU A 459 -0.66 -14.81 1.92
C LEU A 459 0.78 -14.61 2.39
N GLY A 460 1.44 -13.55 1.93
CA GLY A 460 2.78 -13.12 2.36
C GLY A 460 2.70 -12.09 3.46
N TYR A 461 3.72 -11.99 4.32
CA TYR A 461 3.80 -11.01 5.40
C TYR A 461 5.23 -10.91 5.98
N SER A 462 5.43 -9.87 6.79
CA SER A 462 6.60 -9.74 7.66
C SER A 462 6.43 -10.58 8.93
N VAL A 463 7.52 -11.13 9.46
CA VAL A 463 7.55 -11.85 10.74
C VAL A 463 8.70 -11.38 11.64
N SER A 464 8.44 -11.19 12.93
CA SER A 464 9.46 -10.73 13.90
C SER A 464 9.07 -11.07 15.33
N SER A 465 10.08 -11.20 16.19
CA SER A 465 9.93 -11.32 17.64
C SER A 465 11.17 -10.76 18.36
N ALA A 466 11.16 -10.75 19.70
CA ALA A 466 12.35 -10.39 20.47
C ALA A 466 13.58 -11.31 20.22
N THR A 467 13.40 -12.45 19.54
CA THR A 467 14.45 -13.42 19.24
C THR A 467 14.57 -13.75 17.75
N LEU A 468 13.71 -13.21 16.90
CA LEU A 468 13.71 -13.41 15.45
C LEU A 468 13.83 -12.06 14.74
N ALA A 469 14.92 -11.90 14.00
CA ALA A 469 15.11 -10.75 13.13
C ALA A 469 13.97 -10.65 12.08
N PRO A 470 13.53 -9.43 11.74
CA PRO A 470 12.47 -9.23 10.75
C PRO A 470 12.75 -9.97 9.45
N SER A 471 11.82 -10.84 9.07
CA SER A 471 11.96 -11.79 7.97
C SER A 471 10.70 -11.79 7.10
N ILE A 472 10.81 -12.35 5.90
CA ILE A 472 9.72 -12.44 4.92
C ILE A 472 9.24 -13.89 4.88
N ARG A 473 7.96 -14.10 5.19
CA ARG A 473 7.31 -15.41 5.15
C ARG A 473 6.00 -15.37 4.39
N TYR A 474 5.51 -16.55 4.05
CA TYR A 474 4.26 -16.71 3.34
C TYR A 474 3.58 -18.01 3.75
N ALA A 475 2.26 -18.00 3.77
CA ALA A 475 1.41 -19.14 4.06
C ALA A 475 0.35 -19.32 2.99
N GLY A 476 -0.31 -20.48 2.95
CA GLY A 476 -1.26 -20.75 1.88
C GLY A 476 -2.21 -21.90 2.11
N ARG A 477 -3.15 -22.03 1.18
CA ARG A 477 -4.13 -23.11 1.12
C ARG A 477 -4.41 -23.52 -0.31
N LEU A 478 -4.67 -24.80 -0.49
CA LEU A 478 -5.29 -25.33 -1.71
C LEU A 478 -6.80 -25.12 -1.67
N ALA A 479 -7.45 -25.10 -2.82
CA ALA A 479 -8.90 -25.05 -2.93
C ALA A 479 -9.58 -26.22 -2.19
N ALA A 480 -8.95 -27.40 -2.24
CA ALA A 480 -9.41 -28.62 -1.58
C ALA A 480 -9.17 -28.65 -0.06
N ASP A 481 -8.38 -27.72 0.50
CA ASP A 481 -8.19 -27.63 1.94
C ASP A 481 -9.49 -27.24 2.64
N PRO A 482 -9.72 -27.69 3.90
CA PRO A 482 -10.86 -27.24 4.69
C PRO A 482 -11.00 -25.70 4.67
N PRO A 483 -12.21 -25.15 4.43
CA PRO A 483 -12.41 -23.70 4.37
C PRO A 483 -11.95 -23.00 5.66
N GLY A 484 -11.38 -21.80 5.49
CA GLY A 484 -10.92 -20.99 6.61
C GLY A 484 -9.66 -21.52 7.30
N LYS A 485 -8.81 -22.24 6.57
CA LYS A 485 -7.50 -22.71 7.06
C LYS A 485 -6.43 -22.53 6.00
N LEU A 486 -5.26 -22.02 6.40
CA LEU A 486 -4.03 -22.03 5.60
C LEU A 486 -3.29 -23.34 5.85
N SER A 487 -3.81 -24.43 5.26
CA SER A 487 -3.38 -25.80 5.61
C SER A 487 -2.03 -26.20 4.99
N GLN A 488 -1.56 -25.48 3.97
CA GLN A 488 -0.20 -25.68 3.45
C GLN A 488 0.86 -25.14 4.42
N GLY A 489 0.43 -24.38 5.43
CA GLY A 489 1.29 -23.89 6.50
C GLY A 489 2.16 -22.73 6.05
N GLU A 490 3.38 -22.63 6.57
CA GLU A 490 4.25 -21.45 6.40
C GLU A 490 5.61 -21.81 5.77
N GLY A 491 6.04 -21.02 4.79
CA GLY A 491 7.38 -21.02 4.19
C GLY A 491 8.13 -19.72 4.47
N THR A 492 9.45 -19.76 4.30
CA THR A 492 10.32 -18.57 4.41
C THR A 492 10.84 -18.17 3.05
N LEU A 493 10.57 -16.93 2.63
CA LEU A 493 11.15 -16.36 1.41
C LEU A 493 12.54 -15.78 1.71
N GLN A 494 12.67 -15.06 2.83
CA GLN A 494 13.95 -14.47 3.24
C GLN A 494 14.02 -14.42 4.77
N ALA A 495 15.06 -15.02 5.34
CA ALA A 495 15.39 -14.82 6.75
C ALA A 495 16.19 -13.52 6.91
N GLY A 496 15.73 -12.64 7.79
CA GLY A 496 16.51 -11.49 8.22
C GLY A 496 17.70 -11.91 9.06
N THR A 497 18.81 -11.18 8.89
CA THR A 497 20.04 -11.35 9.67
C THR A 497 20.45 -10.08 10.40
N GLY A 498 19.66 -9.01 10.25
CA GLY A 498 19.80 -7.73 10.92
C GLY A 498 18.50 -7.24 11.55
N VAL A 499 18.61 -6.15 12.30
CA VAL A 499 17.49 -5.45 12.95
C VAL A 499 17.49 -3.99 12.57
N GLN A 500 16.33 -3.36 12.61
CA GLN A 500 16.17 -1.94 12.31
C GLN A 500 16.82 -1.09 13.42
N ARG A 501 17.57 -0.08 13.01
CA ARG A 501 18.08 0.95 13.91
C ARG A 501 17.97 2.30 13.25
N ASN A 502 17.52 3.29 14.02
CA ASN A 502 17.34 4.66 13.54
C ASN A 502 16.36 4.75 12.37
N GLY A 503 15.33 3.89 12.37
CA GLY A 503 14.24 3.90 11.38
C GLY A 503 13.01 4.70 11.84
N ALA A 504 13.13 5.42 12.97
CA ALA A 504 12.02 6.15 13.59
C ALA A 504 10.80 5.24 13.89
N ASN A 505 11.06 3.96 14.13
CA ASN A 505 10.08 2.88 14.26
C ASN A 505 9.28 2.56 13.00
N ARG A 506 9.46 3.28 11.89
CA ARG A 506 8.73 3.06 10.63
C ARG A 506 9.29 1.82 9.94
N TRP A 507 8.44 0.81 9.73
CA TRP A 507 8.81 -0.44 9.07
C TRP A 507 8.51 -0.36 7.57
N GLY A 508 7.23 -0.45 7.21
CA GLY A 508 6.68 -0.45 5.86
C GLY A 508 5.16 -0.32 6.00
N ASP A 509 4.52 0.39 5.08
CA ASP A 509 3.08 0.65 5.11
C ASP A 509 2.28 -0.38 4.29
N TYR A 510 2.92 -1.09 3.36
CA TYR A 510 2.36 -2.21 2.57
C TYR A 510 3.47 -3.12 2.00
N SER A 511 3.05 -4.32 1.59
CA SER A 511 3.83 -5.24 0.74
C SER A 511 2.94 -5.68 -0.44
N ALA A 512 3.51 -6.35 -1.45
CA ALA A 512 2.74 -6.68 -2.67
C ALA A 512 2.95 -8.12 -3.13
N MET A 513 1.83 -8.83 -3.31
CA MET A 513 1.71 -10.12 -3.95
C MET A 513 0.83 -10.01 -5.20
N SER A 514 1.26 -10.59 -6.30
CA SER A 514 0.47 -10.67 -7.54
C SER A 514 0.62 -12.02 -8.23
N ILE A 515 -0.27 -12.28 -9.21
CA ILE A 515 -0.29 -13.51 -10.00
C ILE A 515 0.29 -13.25 -11.38
N ASP A 516 1.16 -14.15 -11.81
CA ASP A 516 1.73 -14.15 -13.15
C ASP A 516 0.64 -14.29 -14.21
N PRO A 517 0.41 -13.26 -15.05
CA PRO A 517 -0.67 -13.29 -16.04
C PRO A 517 -0.42 -14.28 -17.19
N SER A 518 0.78 -14.89 -17.24
CA SER A 518 1.16 -15.85 -18.29
C SER A 518 0.63 -17.26 -18.02
N ASP A 519 0.46 -17.63 -16.75
CA ASP A 519 0.03 -18.98 -16.35
C ASP A 519 -1.13 -18.99 -15.35
N ASP A 520 -1.47 -17.83 -14.77
CA ASP A 520 -2.46 -17.62 -13.71
C ASP A 520 -2.24 -18.55 -12.49
N CYS A 521 -1.00 -18.97 -12.26
CA CYS A 521 -0.59 -19.93 -11.24
C CYS A 521 0.54 -19.45 -10.35
N THR A 522 1.49 -18.71 -10.92
CA THR A 522 2.72 -18.34 -10.21
C THR A 522 2.49 -17.08 -9.40
N PHE A 523 2.66 -17.18 -8.09
CA PHE A 523 2.62 -16.07 -7.15
C PHE A 523 3.97 -15.37 -7.16
N TRP A 524 3.95 -14.04 -7.26
CA TRP A 524 5.11 -13.16 -7.11
C TRP A 524 4.94 -12.32 -5.86
N TYR A 525 5.93 -12.30 -4.98
CA TYR A 525 5.87 -11.58 -3.71
C TYR A 525 7.13 -10.74 -3.48
N THR A 526 6.93 -9.52 -3.01
CA THR A 526 8.00 -8.61 -2.59
C THR A 526 7.71 -8.01 -1.22
N ASN A 527 8.73 -7.94 -0.36
CA ASN A 527 8.67 -7.31 0.96
C ASN A 527 10.10 -6.95 1.43
N GLU A 528 10.21 -6.21 2.53
CA GLU A 528 11.47 -5.79 3.12
C GLU A 528 11.99 -6.72 4.24
N TYR A 529 13.31 -6.67 4.45
CA TYR A 529 14.02 -7.29 5.55
C TYR A 529 15.31 -6.52 5.85
N TYR A 530 16.03 -6.89 6.91
CA TYR A 530 17.35 -6.35 7.22
C TYR A 530 18.43 -7.44 7.03
N PRO A 531 19.42 -7.26 6.15
CA PRO A 531 20.49 -8.23 5.94
C PRO A 531 21.62 -8.10 6.98
N ALA A 532 21.73 -6.98 7.67
CA ALA A 532 22.72 -6.77 8.71
C ALA A 532 22.27 -5.69 9.69
N THR A 533 22.72 -5.79 10.94
CA THR A 533 22.49 -4.75 11.94
C THR A 533 23.52 -3.64 11.76
N THR A 534 23.08 -2.46 11.32
CA THR A 534 23.95 -1.28 11.19
C THR A 534 23.39 -0.11 12.00
N SER A 535 24.16 0.97 12.15
CA SER A 535 23.65 2.21 12.79
C SER A 535 22.74 3.03 11.87
N PHE A 536 22.37 2.49 10.72
CA PHE A 536 21.60 3.14 9.68
C PHE A 536 20.48 2.16 9.25
N PRO A 537 19.27 2.63 8.85
CA PRO A 537 18.17 1.77 8.43
C PRO A 537 18.46 1.12 7.06
N LEU A 538 19.37 0.16 7.03
CA LEU A 538 19.80 -0.60 5.86
C LEU A 538 18.79 -1.71 5.55
N TRP A 539 17.57 -1.32 5.20
CA TRP A 539 16.58 -2.24 4.68
C TRP A 539 16.96 -2.70 3.27
N HIS A 540 16.62 -3.95 2.96
CA HIS A 540 16.67 -4.55 1.63
C HIS A 540 15.29 -5.09 1.31
N THR A 541 15.00 -5.27 0.02
CA THR A 541 13.81 -6.00 -0.41
C THR A 541 14.18 -7.31 -1.09
N ARG A 542 13.31 -8.31 -0.97
CA ARG A 542 13.46 -9.59 -1.65
C ARG A 542 12.25 -9.82 -2.55
N VAL A 543 12.50 -10.19 -3.80
CA VAL A 543 11.47 -10.66 -4.73
C VAL A 543 11.55 -12.18 -4.80
N GLY A 544 10.40 -12.86 -4.75
CA GLY A 544 10.29 -14.30 -4.88
C GLY A 544 9.08 -14.73 -5.67
N ALA A 545 9.20 -15.85 -6.39
CA ALA A 545 8.11 -16.45 -7.12
C ALA A 545 7.93 -17.93 -6.77
N PHE A 546 6.69 -18.37 -6.51
CA PHE A 546 6.36 -19.76 -6.20
C PHE A 546 5.00 -20.16 -6.77
N ARG A 547 4.75 -21.46 -6.86
CA ARG A 547 3.51 -22.02 -7.44
C ARG A 547 3.12 -23.29 -6.71
N PHE A 548 1.83 -23.49 -6.46
CA PHE A 548 1.33 -24.74 -5.92
C PHE A 548 1.45 -25.86 -6.96
N PRO A 549 1.94 -27.07 -6.59
CA PRO A 549 2.07 -28.19 -7.53
C PRO A 549 0.75 -28.62 -8.20
N SER A 550 -0.38 -28.36 -7.54
CA SER A 550 -1.74 -28.60 -8.06
C SER A 550 -2.09 -27.70 -9.23
N CYS A 551 -1.54 -26.48 -9.27
CA CYS A 551 -1.83 -25.55 -10.33
C CYS A 551 -1.08 -26.02 -11.57
N THR A 552 -1.79 -26.51 -12.58
CA THR A 552 -1.25 -26.96 -13.88
C THR A 552 -1.76 -26.07 -15.00
#